data_AF-A0A920MVE8-F1
#
_entry.id   AF-A0A920MVE8-F1
#
_cell.length_a   1.000
_cell.length_b   1.000
_cell.length_c   1.000
_cell.angle_alpha   90.00
_cell.angle_beta   90.00
_cell.angle_gamma   90.00
#
_symmetry.space_group_name_H-M   'P 1'
#
loop_
_entity.id
_entity.type
_entity.pdbx_description
1 polymer ?
#
loop_
_entity_poly.entity_id
_entity_poly.type
_entity_poly.pdbx_seq_one_letter_code
_entity_poly.pdbx_strand_id
1 'polypeptide(L)'
;MSAILFVILIPILLHLMLTTLMKNVFINSLDNIPYETWAFPGVILLICIMSAYAVLYRDLFDLRIHNKSFISITLAPYSKFYLVFGFLLVAIIESLIYGILSMIILLLLLSQQLQWYSYFAIPVYGSIFLLFFGESNLNISVLTERITTFISITITLFFFMIFGTGILFEFEFYPRMLGMILHIIHLA
;
A
#
# COMPACT_ATOMS: atom_id res chain seq x y z
N MET A 1 -16.55 6.74 10.47
CA MET A 1 -15.53 7.81 10.57
C MET A 1 -15.08 8.12 9.17
N SER A 2 -15.45 9.30 8.67
CA SER A 2 -15.55 9.59 7.24
C SER A 2 -14.18 9.59 6.57
N ALA A 3 -14.09 9.13 5.32
CA ALA A 3 -12.86 9.00 4.53
C ALA A 3 -11.89 10.22 4.61
N ILE A 4 -12.43 11.41 4.89
CA ILE A 4 -11.69 12.64 5.16
C ILE A 4 -10.64 12.46 6.29
N LEU A 5 -11.01 11.80 7.38
CA LEU A 5 -10.08 11.55 8.49
C LEU A 5 -8.94 10.63 8.03
N PHE A 6 -9.24 9.61 7.23
CA PHE A 6 -8.24 8.70 6.68
C PHE A 6 -7.28 9.45 5.74
N VAL A 7 -7.81 10.33 4.89
CA VAL A 7 -7.02 11.10 3.91
C VAL A 7 -6.13 12.14 4.55
N ILE A 8 -6.54 12.77 5.65
CA ILE A 8 -5.78 13.87 6.25
C ILE A 8 -4.90 13.37 7.41
N LEU A 9 -5.46 12.58 8.32
CA LEU A 9 -4.77 12.21 9.55
C LEU A 9 -3.65 11.19 9.30
N ILE A 10 -3.90 10.18 8.48
CA ILE A 10 -2.93 9.09 8.26
C ILE A 10 -1.65 9.59 7.60
N PRO A 11 -1.69 10.40 6.53
CA PRO A 11 -0.45 10.89 5.93
C PRO A 11 0.37 11.74 6.90
N ILE A 12 -0.29 12.60 7.70
CA ILE A 12 0.38 13.43 8.70
C ILE A 12 1.04 12.55 9.78
N LEU A 13 0.31 11.56 10.30
CA LEU A 13 0.85 10.63 11.30
C LEU A 13 2.03 9.81 10.75
N LEU A 14 1.92 9.28 9.54
CA LEU A 14 2.99 8.51 8.91
C LEU A 14 4.21 9.39 8.64
N HIS A 15 4.03 10.63 8.19
CA HIS A 15 5.13 11.59 8.03
C HIS A 15 5.82 11.89 9.36
N LEU A 16 5.05 12.19 10.42
CA LEU A 16 5.62 12.41 11.74
C LEU A 16 6.45 11.21 12.19
N MET A 17 5.88 9.99 12.11
CA MET A 17 6.51 8.79 12.63
C MET A 17 7.70 8.30 11.79
N LEU A 18 7.60 8.36 10.45
CA LEU A 18 8.57 7.74 9.56
C LEU A 18 9.62 8.70 9.03
N THR A 19 9.28 9.96 8.76
CA THR A 19 10.24 10.92 8.21
C THR A 19 10.82 11.82 9.29
N THR A 20 9.98 12.47 10.11
CA THR A 20 10.49 13.46 11.07
C THR A 20 11.26 12.84 12.24
N LEU A 21 10.78 11.73 12.82
CA LEU A 21 11.48 11.05 13.91
C LEU A 21 12.79 10.43 13.44
N MET A 22 12.81 9.89 12.22
CA MET A 22 13.94 9.15 11.68
C MET A 22 15.01 10.04 11.03
N LYS A 23 14.70 11.30 10.69
CA LYS A 23 15.66 12.25 10.10
C LYS A 23 16.95 12.41 10.92
N ASN A 24 16.85 12.30 12.24
CA ASN A 24 18.01 12.42 13.14
C ASN A 24 18.84 11.13 13.20
N VAL A 25 18.28 9.98 12.81
CA VAL A 25 18.94 8.68 12.81
C VAL A 25 19.54 8.39 11.43
N PHE A 26 18.77 8.65 10.37
CA PHE A 26 19.16 8.50 8.97
C PHE A 26 19.27 9.88 8.33
N ILE A 27 20.49 10.42 8.30
CA ILE A 27 20.73 11.77 7.78
C ILE A 27 20.68 11.76 6.24
N ASN A 28 21.42 10.83 5.63
CA ASN A 28 21.47 10.64 4.17
C ASN A 28 21.27 9.15 3.83
N SER A 29 20.68 8.89 2.67
CA SER A 29 20.67 7.58 2.02
C SER A 29 22.06 7.23 1.47
N LEU A 30 22.26 5.97 1.05
CA LEU A 30 23.52 5.50 0.45
C LEU A 30 23.95 6.33 -0.77
N ASP A 31 22.97 6.84 -1.52
CA ASP A 31 23.16 7.72 -2.68
C ASP A 31 23.32 9.21 -2.32
N ASN A 32 23.55 9.53 -1.04
CA ASN A 32 23.62 10.90 -0.49
C ASN A 32 22.33 11.71 -0.69
N ILE A 33 21.18 11.06 -0.86
CA ILE A 33 19.88 11.73 -0.95
C ILE A 33 19.37 11.94 0.49
N PRO A 34 18.83 13.12 0.84
CA PRO A 34 18.22 13.33 2.15
C PRO A 34 17.16 12.27 2.44
N TYR A 35 17.18 11.67 3.62
CA TYR A 35 16.24 10.59 3.95
C TYR A 35 14.77 11.04 3.82
N GLU A 36 14.46 12.32 4.10
CA GLU A 36 13.11 12.87 3.93
C GLU A 36 12.59 12.77 2.48
N THR A 37 13.44 13.01 1.49
CA THR A 37 13.04 12.95 0.07
C THR A 37 13.03 11.52 -0.44
N TRP A 38 13.91 10.67 0.09
CA TRP A 38 13.98 9.26 -0.26
C TRP A 38 12.79 8.44 0.30
N ALA A 39 12.42 8.65 1.56
CA ALA A 39 11.32 7.90 2.20
C ALA A 39 9.92 8.36 1.72
N PHE A 40 9.81 9.54 1.11
CA PHE A 40 8.55 10.12 0.61
C PHE A 40 7.73 9.19 -0.30
N PRO A 41 8.27 8.62 -1.40
CA PRO A 41 7.56 7.64 -2.22
C PRO A 41 7.07 6.44 -1.41
N GLY A 42 7.87 5.99 -0.43
CA GLY A 42 7.49 4.87 0.45
C GLY A 42 6.30 5.20 1.35
N VAL A 43 6.25 6.41 1.90
CA VAL A 43 5.11 6.86 2.72
C VAL A 43 3.82 6.94 1.89
N ILE A 44 3.89 7.45 0.66
CA ILE A 44 2.73 7.47 -0.25
C ILE A 44 2.27 6.04 -0.56
N LEU A 45 3.22 5.15 -0.84
CA LEU A 45 2.93 3.78 -1.18
C LEU A 45 2.30 3.03 0.01
N LEU A 46 2.73 3.28 1.25
CA LEU A 46 2.06 2.78 2.45
C LEU A 46 0.59 3.17 2.51
N ILE A 47 0.27 4.44 2.22
CA ILE A 47 -1.10 4.96 2.25
C ILE A 47 -1.93 4.30 1.16
N CYS A 48 -1.36 4.10 -0.03
CA CYS A 48 -1.98 3.33 -1.11
C CYS A 48 -2.30 1.89 -0.68
N ILE A 49 -1.37 1.18 -0.04
CA ILE A 49 -1.63 -0.21 0.42
C ILE A 49 -2.70 -0.23 1.52
N MET A 50 -2.61 0.66 2.52
CA MET A 50 -3.58 0.70 3.61
C MET A 50 -4.99 1.00 3.10
N SER A 51 -5.12 1.91 2.14
CA SER A 51 -6.41 2.20 1.50
C SER A 51 -6.90 1.03 0.63
N ALA A 52 -6.03 0.42 -0.16
CA ALA A 52 -6.37 -0.76 -0.96
C ALA A 52 -6.85 -1.92 -0.08
N TYR A 53 -6.19 -2.15 1.07
CA TYR A 53 -6.65 -3.13 2.05
C TYR A 53 -8.05 -2.81 2.56
N ALA A 54 -8.32 -1.56 2.94
CA ALA A 54 -9.64 -1.14 3.43
C ALA A 54 -10.74 -1.35 2.38
N VAL A 55 -10.45 -1.02 1.11
CA VAL A 55 -11.40 -1.20 0.00
C VAL A 55 -11.63 -2.68 -0.32
N LEU A 56 -10.55 -3.47 -0.43
CA LEU A 56 -10.65 -4.91 -0.69
C LEU A 56 -11.36 -5.64 0.45
N TYR A 57 -11.11 -5.27 1.71
CA TYR A 57 -11.81 -5.83 2.85
C TYR A 57 -13.31 -5.52 2.81
N ARG A 58 -13.67 -4.25 2.52
CA ARG A 58 -15.07 -3.82 2.35
C ARG A 58 -15.75 -4.61 1.24
N ASP A 59 -15.15 -4.67 0.06
CA ASP A 59 -15.81 -5.17 -1.15
C ASP A 59 -15.80 -6.70 -1.25
N LEU A 60 -14.78 -7.38 -0.71
CA LEU A 60 -14.67 -8.84 -0.77
C LEU A 60 -15.19 -9.55 0.48
N PHE A 61 -14.99 -8.99 1.68
CA PHE A 61 -15.27 -9.69 2.94
C PHE A 61 -16.54 -9.20 3.62
N ASP A 62 -16.67 -7.90 3.85
CA ASP A 62 -17.84 -7.33 4.55
C ASP A 62 -19.13 -7.62 3.77
N LEU A 63 -19.04 -7.42 2.46
CA LEU A 63 -20.11 -7.73 1.51
C LEU A 63 -20.40 -9.24 1.36
N ARG A 64 -19.46 -10.14 1.68
CA ARG A 64 -19.66 -11.61 1.71
C ARG A 64 -20.37 -12.05 2.97
N ILE A 65 -19.89 -11.60 4.13
CA ILE A 65 -20.38 -12.03 5.45
C ILE A 65 -21.81 -11.56 5.70
N HIS A 66 -22.17 -10.39 5.18
CA HIS A 66 -23.52 -9.86 5.30
C HIS A 66 -24.49 -10.36 4.22
N ASN A 67 -24.11 -11.27 3.31
CA ASN A 67 -24.92 -11.82 2.21
C ASN A 67 -25.64 -10.77 1.31
N LYS A 68 -25.22 -9.50 1.37
CA LYS A 68 -25.88 -8.40 0.64
C LYS A 68 -25.44 -8.25 -0.81
N SER A 69 -24.24 -8.72 -1.15
CA SER A 69 -23.64 -8.50 -2.46
C SER A 69 -23.70 -9.72 -3.38
N PHE A 70 -23.30 -10.90 -2.88
CA PHE A 70 -23.10 -12.08 -3.73
C PHE A 70 -24.39 -12.57 -4.36
N ILE A 71 -25.55 -12.44 -3.70
CA ILE A 71 -26.84 -12.84 -4.30
C ILE A 71 -27.15 -11.96 -5.52
N SER A 72 -27.10 -10.64 -5.36
CA SER A 72 -27.30 -9.65 -6.43
C SER A 72 -26.27 -9.78 -7.58
N ILE A 73 -25.03 -10.11 -7.21
CA ILE A 73 -23.89 -10.33 -8.11
C ILE A 73 -24.01 -11.64 -8.89
N THR A 74 -24.43 -12.73 -8.25
CA THR A 74 -24.64 -14.04 -8.90
C THR A 74 -25.83 -14.05 -9.85
N LEU A 75 -26.76 -13.10 -9.69
CA LEU A 75 -27.88 -12.86 -10.59
C LEU A 75 -27.50 -11.99 -11.80
N ALA A 76 -26.32 -11.35 -11.79
CA ALA A 76 -25.86 -10.55 -12.92
C ALA A 76 -25.38 -11.46 -14.07
N PRO A 77 -25.58 -11.08 -15.35
CA PRO A 77 -25.26 -11.91 -16.52
C PRO A 77 -23.75 -11.90 -16.84
N TYR A 78 -22.88 -11.67 -15.85
CA TYR A 78 -21.44 -11.58 -16.01
C TYR A 78 -20.74 -12.77 -15.36
N SER A 79 -19.61 -13.19 -15.94
CA SER A 79 -18.81 -14.27 -15.37
C SER A 79 -18.19 -13.84 -14.03
N LYS A 80 -18.00 -14.79 -13.12
CA LYS A 80 -17.41 -14.55 -11.79
C LYS A 80 -16.03 -13.87 -11.88
N PHE A 81 -15.26 -14.17 -12.93
CA PHE A 81 -13.94 -13.58 -13.17
C PHE A 81 -13.99 -12.08 -13.48
N TYR A 82 -14.93 -11.63 -14.33
CA TYR A 82 -15.07 -10.21 -14.65
C TYR A 82 -15.40 -9.38 -13.41
N LEU A 83 -16.13 -9.97 -12.47
CA LEU A 83 -16.55 -9.28 -11.26
C LEU A 83 -15.41 -9.14 -10.25
N VAL A 84 -14.62 -10.20 -10.06
CA VAL A 84 -13.40 -10.15 -9.24
C VAL A 84 -12.41 -9.14 -9.81
N PHE A 85 -12.21 -9.16 -11.13
CA PHE A 85 -11.33 -8.18 -11.79
C PHE A 85 -11.85 -6.74 -11.66
N GLY A 86 -13.17 -6.55 -11.72
CA GLY A 86 -13.80 -5.26 -11.46
C GLY A 86 -13.52 -4.73 -10.05
N PHE A 87 -13.62 -5.57 -9.02
CA PHE A 87 -13.28 -5.18 -7.64
C PHE A 87 -11.80 -4.80 -7.50
N LEU A 88 -10.90 -5.54 -8.15
CA LEU A 88 -9.48 -5.21 -8.16
C LEU A 88 -9.23 -3.83 -8.79
N LEU A 89 -9.82 -3.57 -9.96
CA LEU A 89 -9.69 -2.27 -10.64
C LEU A 89 -10.23 -1.12 -9.79
N VAL A 90 -11.40 -1.29 -9.18
CA VAL A 90 -11.99 -0.27 -8.28
C VAL A 90 -11.07 -0.02 -7.09
N ALA A 91 -10.53 -1.07 -6.47
CA ALA A 91 -9.59 -0.93 -5.35
C ALA A 91 -8.31 -0.18 -5.74
N ILE A 92 -7.76 -0.45 -6.92
CA ILE A 92 -6.57 0.25 -7.44
C ILE A 92 -6.89 1.72 -7.69
N ILE A 93 -8.01 2.02 -8.35
CA ILE A 93 -8.38 3.41 -8.66
C ILE A 93 -8.66 4.20 -7.37
N GLU A 94 -9.44 3.66 -6.43
CA GLU A 94 -9.72 4.32 -5.14
C GLU A 94 -8.43 4.57 -4.35
N SER A 95 -7.55 3.56 -4.26
CA SER A 95 -6.28 3.69 -3.52
C SER A 95 -5.31 4.68 -4.17
N LEU A 96 -5.24 4.75 -5.50
CA LEU A 96 -4.45 5.76 -6.19
C LEU A 96 -4.98 7.17 -5.95
N ILE A 97 -6.30 7.36 -5.92
CA ILE A 97 -6.91 8.66 -5.58
C ILE A 97 -6.47 9.07 -4.16
N TYR A 98 -6.54 8.15 -3.20
CA TYR A 98 -6.06 8.40 -1.83
C TYR A 98 -4.55 8.70 -1.78
N GLY A 99 -3.75 7.99 -2.57
CA GLY A 99 -2.32 8.24 -2.73
C GLY A 99 -2.03 9.65 -3.25
N ILE A 100 -2.71 10.08 -4.31
CA ILE A 100 -2.54 11.41 -4.90
C ILE A 100 -2.96 12.51 -3.92
N LEU A 101 -4.09 12.35 -3.23
CA LEU A 101 -4.53 13.30 -2.20
C LEU A 101 -3.51 13.41 -1.06
N SER A 102 -2.97 12.26 -0.62
CA SER A 102 -1.93 12.24 0.41
C SER A 102 -0.64 12.91 -0.05
N MET A 103 -0.26 12.73 -1.32
CA MET A 103 0.92 13.37 -1.91
C MET A 103 0.79 14.89 -1.88
N ILE A 104 -0.40 15.43 -2.18
CA ILE A 104 -0.68 16.88 -2.10
C ILE A 104 -0.51 17.38 -0.66
N ILE A 105 -1.03 16.64 0.32
CA ILE A 105 -0.92 17.01 1.74
C ILE A 105 0.54 16.96 2.20
N LEU A 106 1.25 15.88 1.90
CA LEU A 106 2.64 15.68 2.31
C LEU A 106 3.60 16.68 1.66
N LEU A 107 3.29 17.16 0.45
CA LEU A 107 4.06 18.21 -0.21
C LEU A 107 4.09 19.51 0.60
N LEU A 108 3.01 19.81 1.34
CA LEU A 108 2.93 20.98 2.22
C LEU A 108 3.81 20.85 3.48
N LEU A 109 4.17 19.61 3.84
CA LEU A 109 4.98 19.32 5.03
C LEU A 109 6.47 19.14 4.69
N LEU A 110 6.84 18.90 3.43
CA LEU A 110 8.23 18.67 3.04
C LEU A 110 9.06 19.96 3.09
N SER A 111 10.27 19.83 3.65
CA SER A 111 11.25 20.92 3.69
C SER A 111 11.90 21.19 2.32
N GLN A 112 12.02 20.15 1.49
CA GLN A 112 12.67 20.20 0.17
C GLN A 112 11.72 19.70 -0.91
N GLN A 113 11.63 20.44 -2.02
CA GLN A 113 10.77 20.06 -3.14
C GLN A 113 11.38 18.91 -3.96
N LEU A 114 10.54 17.96 -4.37
CA LEU A 114 10.93 16.89 -5.28
C LEU A 114 10.89 17.36 -6.73
N GLN A 115 11.62 16.64 -7.60
CA GLN A 115 11.62 16.93 -9.05
C GLN A 115 10.26 16.63 -9.69
N TRP A 116 9.91 17.34 -10.76
CA TRP A 116 8.62 17.16 -11.44
C TRP A 116 8.37 15.72 -11.91
N TYR A 117 9.42 15.03 -12.36
CA TYR A 117 9.33 13.63 -12.80
C TYR A 117 8.89 12.68 -11.69
N SER A 118 9.31 12.88 -10.44
CA SER A 118 8.97 11.95 -9.36
C SER A 118 7.49 11.96 -9.02
N TYR A 119 6.80 13.10 -9.17
CA TYR A 119 5.34 13.15 -8.93
C TYR A 119 4.54 12.31 -9.93
N PHE A 120 5.06 12.10 -11.14
CA PHE A 120 4.45 11.19 -12.12
C PHE A 120 4.92 9.74 -11.92
N ALA A 121 6.19 9.53 -11.55
CA ALA A 121 6.74 8.21 -11.33
C ALA A 121 6.08 7.48 -10.14
N ILE A 122 5.76 8.20 -9.06
CA ILE A 122 5.20 7.63 -7.82
C ILE A 122 3.85 6.94 -8.07
N PRO A 123 2.84 7.58 -8.70
CA PRO A 123 1.58 6.90 -9.02
C PRO A 123 1.73 5.71 -9.97
N VAL A 124 2.63 5.81 -10.97
CA VAL A 124 2.89 4.71 -11.91
C VAL A 124 3.47 3.51 -11.18
N TYR A 125 4.51 3.72 -10.38
CA TYR A 125 5.08 2.67 -9.54
C TYR A 125 4.05 2.11 -8.54
N GLY A 126 3.29 3.00 -7.89
CA GLY A 126 2.22 2.63 -6.98
C GLY A 126 1.16 1.73 -7.62
N SER A 127 0.80 1.98 -8.88
CA SER A 127 -0.17 1.14 -9.60
C SER A 127 0.31 -0.30 -9.83
N ILE A 128 1.58 -0.47 -10.23
CA ILE A 128 2.21 -1.79 -10.40
C ILE A 128 2.24 -2.51 -9.05
N PHE A 129 2.61 -1.77 -8.00
CA PHE A 129 2.68 -2.32 -6.66
C PHE A 129 1.31 -2.77 -6.13
N LEU A 130 0.28 -1.94 -6.34
CA LEU A 130 -1.09 -2.22 -5.95
C LEU A 130 -1.69 -3.39 -6.72
N LEU A 131 -1.31 -3.60 -7.98
CA LEU A 131 -1.70 -4.80 -8.74
C LEU A 131 -1.18 -6.06 -8.03
N PHE A 132 0.11 -6.11 -7.69
CA PHE A 132 0.68 -7.26 -7.00
C PHE A 132 0.07 -7.49 -5.61
N PHE A 133 -0.13 -6.41 -4.84
CA PHE A 133 -0.80 -6.51 -3.54
C PHE A 133 -2.28 -6.92 -3.68
N GLY A 134 -3.00 -6.42 -4.66
CA GLY A 134 -4.40 -6.75 -4.91
C GLY A 134 -4.59 -8.21 -5.25
N GLU A 135 -3.82 -8.74 -6.19
CA GLU A 135 -3.88 -10.15 -6.62
C GLU A 135 -3.55 -11.12 -5.48
N SER A 136 -2.54 -10.80 -4.66
CA SER A 136 -2.19 -11.62 -3.49
C SER A 136 -3.32 -11.63 -2.45
N ASN A 137 -3.94 -10.48 -2.15
CA ASN A 137 -5.08 -10.42 -1.23
C ASN A 137 -6.32 -11.13 -1.76
N LEU A 138 -6.56 -11.09 -3.08
CA LEU A 138 -7.63 -11.86 -3.71
C LEU A 138 -7.44 -13.36 -3.57
N ASN A 139 -6.23 -13.85 -3.83
CA ASN A 139 -5.91 -15.26 -3.67
C ASN A 139 -6.11 -15.72 -2.22
N ILE A 140 -5.63 -14.93 -1.25
CA ILE A 140 -5.85 -15.20 0.18
C ILE A 140 -7.36 -15.19 0.50
N SER A 141 -8.11 -14.23 -0.05
CA SER A 141 -9.56 -14.11 0.15
C SER A 141 -10.35 -15.34 -0.31
N VAL A 142 -9.93 -15.95 -1.42
CA VAL A 142 -10.54 -17.17 -1.94
C VAL A 142 -10.14 -18.40 -1.11
N LEU A 143 -8.90 -18.46 -0.64
CA LEU A 143 -8.37 -19.59 0.13
C LEU A 143 -8.87 -19.62 1.59
N THR A 144 -9.19 -18.47 2.17
CA THR A 144 -9.58 -18.37 3.58
C THR A 144 -11.09 -18.25 3.78
N GLU A 145 -11.65 -19.10 4.62
CA GLU A 145 -13.07 -19.05 4.98
C GLU A 145 -13.34 -18.20 6.24
N ARG A 146 -12.36 -18.10 7.16
CA ARG A 146 -12.53 -17.39 8.43
C ARG A 146 -11.96 -15.96 8.35
N ILE A 147 -12.69 -14.99 8.89
CA ILE A 147 -12.26 -13.58 8.89
C ILE A 147 -10.97 -13.34 9.68
N THR A 148 -10.81 -14.03 10.81
CA THR A 148 -9.62 -13.87 11.66
C THR A 148 -8.37 -14.36 10.95
N THR A 149 -8.45 -15.49 10.23
CA THR A 149 -7.33 -16.00 9.44
C THR A 149 -7.02 -15.07 8.27
N PHE A 150 -8.05 -14.54 7.58
CA PHE A 150 -7.85 -13.57 6.51
C PHE A 150 -7.09 -12.35 7.01
N ILE A 151 -7.60 -11.67 8.05
CA ILE A 151 -6.97 -10.47 8.63
C ILE A 151 -5.52 -10.76 9.07
N SER A 152 -5.26 -11.92 9.69
CA SER A 152 -3.90 -12.25 10.13
C SER A 152 -2.92 -12.44 8.97
N ILE A 153 -3.34 -13.07 7.87
CA ILE A 153 -2.50 -13.34 6.71
C ILE A 153 -2.28 -12.05 5.90
N THR A 154 -3.30 -11.21 5.78
CA THR A 154 -3.16 -9.93 5.07
C THR A 154 -2.29 -8.93 5.82
N ILE A 155 -2.35 -8.88 7.15
CA ILE A 155 -1.45 -8.05 7.98
C ILE A 155 0.01 -8.54 7.85
N THR A 156 0.24 -9.85 7.85
CA THR A 156 1.59 -10.40 7.65
C THR A 156 2.12 -10.13 6.25
N LEU A 157 1.27 -10.26 5.22
CA LEU A 157 1.60 -9.87 3.85
C LEU A 157 1.92 -8.36 3.76
N PHE A 158 1.17 -7.50 4.44
CA PHE A 158 1.43 -6.06 4.50
C PHE A 158 2.84 -5.76 5.03
N PHE A 159 3.22 -6.32 6.19
CA PHE A 159 4.57 -6.12 6.72
C PHE A 159 5.65 -6.68 5.81
N PHE A 160 5.42 -7.87 5.25
CA PHE A 160 6.35 -8.49 4.31
C PHE A 160 6.62 -7.59 3.11
N MET A 161 5.57 -6.99 2.54
CA MET A 161 5.67 -6.11 1.38
C MET A 161 6.38 -4.78 1.69
N ILE A 162 6.23 -4.26 2.91
CA ILE A 162 6.89 -3.01 3.33
C ILE A 162 8.38 -3.20 3.52
N PHE A 163 8.78 -4.22 4.29
CA PHE A 163 10.20 -4.49 4.53
C PHE A 163 10.86 -5.16 3.32
N GLY A 164 10.08 -5.89 2.52
CA GLY A 164 10.50 -6.58 1.30
C GLY A 164 10.89 -5.68 0.14
N THR A 165 10.38 -4.45 0.09
CA THR A 165 10.64 -3.52 -1.02
C THR A 165 11.86 -2.63 -0.81
N GLY A 166 12.31 -2.47 0.43
CA GLY A 166 13.44 -1.61 0.76
C GLY A 166 13.20 -0.11 0.53
N ILE A 167 11.97 0.31 0.21
CA ILE A 167 11.65 1.72 -0.12
C ILE A 167 11.65 2.61 1.12
N LEU A 168 11.35 2.05 2.29
CA LEU A 168 11.37 2.78 3.58
C LEU A 168 12.65 2.56 4.38
N PHE A 169 13.31 1.42 4.21
CA PHE A 169 14.61 1.13 4.82
C PHE A 169 15.48 0.39 3.82
N GLU A 170 16.67 0.92 3.51
CA GLU A 170 17.59 0.28 2.58
C GLU A 170 18.04 -1.08 3.10
N PHE A 171 18.26 -2.04 2.19
CA PHE A 171 18.58 -3.43 2.55
C PHE A 171 19.90 -3.59 3.33
N GLU A 172 20.81 -2.62 3.21
CA GLU A 172 22.10 -2.64 3.90
C GLU A 172 21.99 -2.43 5.41
N PHE A 173 20.88 -1.84 5.88
CA PHE A 173 20.59 -1.71 7.31
C PHE A 173 20.07 -3.00 7.94
N TYR A 174 19.72 -4.02 7.13
CA TYR A 174 19.23 -5.29 7.65
C TYR A 174 20.39 -6.19 8.08
N PRO A 175 20.18 -7.06 9.09
CA PRO A 175 21.13 -8.11 9.41
C PRO A 175 21.50 -8.93 8.17
N ARG A 176 22.78 -9.27 7.99
CA ARG A 176 23.31 -9.94 6.76
C ARG A 176 22.45 -11.10 6.25
N MET A 177 21.94 -11.94 7.16
CA MET A 177 21.07 -13.06 6.79
C MET A 177 19.73 -12.63 6.19
N LEU A 178 19.09 -11.61 6.76
CA LEU A 178 17.82 -11.08 6.26
C LEU A 178 18.01 -10.34 4.94
N GLY A 179 19.06 -9.53 4.82
CA GLY A 179 19.39 -8.82 3.58
C GLY A 179 19.58 -9.78 2.40
N MET A 180 20.27 -10.91 2.61
CA MET A 180 20.42 -11.93 1.56
C MET A 180 19.09 -12.57 1.13
N ILE A 181 18.21 -12.89 2.09
CA ILE A 181 16.89 -13.49 1.79
C ILE A 181 16.02 -12.51 0.99
N LEU A 182 15.97 -11.25 1.43
CA LEU A 182 15.15 -10.21 0.80
C LEU A 182 15.64 -9.89 -0.62
N HIS A 183 16.97 -9.84 -0.82
CA HIS A 183 17.55 -9.62 -2.14
C HIS A 183 17.23 -10.75 -3.14
N ILE A 184 17.16 -12.00 -2.67
CA ILE A 184 16.77 -13.14 -3.53
C ILE A 184 15.30 -13.05 -3.92
N ILE A 185 14.42 -12.66 -2.99
CA ILE A 185 12.97 -12.58 -3.24
C ILE A 185 12.61 -11.43 -4.18
N HIS A 186 13.35 -10.32 -4.15
CA HIS A 186 13.10 -9.19 -5.07
C HIS A 186 13.61 -9.46 -6.51
N LEU A 187 14.48 -10.47 -6.72
CA LEU A 187 15.03 -10.84 -8.03
C LEU A 187 14.28 -11.99 -8.73
N ALA A 188 13.32 -12.63 -8.06
CA ALA A 188 12.50 -13.73 -8.58
C ALA A 188 11.10 -13.23 -8.99
#